data_AF-A0A101WLB6-F1
#
_entry.id   AF-A0A101WLB6-F1
#
_cell.length_a   1.000
_cell.length_b   1.000
_cell.length_c   1.000
_cell.angle_alpha   90.00
_cell.angle_beta   90.00
_cell.angle_gamma   90.00
#
_symmetry.space_group_name_H-M   'P 1'
#
loop_
_entity.id
_entity.type
_entity.pdbx_description
1 polymer ?
#
loop_
_entity_poly.entity_id
_entity_poly.type
_entity_poly.pdbx_seq_one_letter_code
_entity_poly.pdbx_strand_id
1 'polypeptide(L)'
;MQNGNNLQVNKVVALFNQGLAWLAGLALILMLIIVVGNALIRIVYLPFPGTPEIVGWLAAITTSFALGYTQMNKGNVALDMVTKKLSRRTQKVLEGIFALCSGLFFAMAGWKIVGYGFTLKNSVYLSETLRLAYYPFLFVISLGFLGLTLTLLLEFIKLVEGDVKGGS
;
A
#
# COMPACT_ATOMS: atom_id res chain seq x y z
N MET A 1 22.68 19.12 -15.27
CA MET A 1 22.95 18.71 -13.88
C MET A 1 21.70 18.20 -13.13
N GLN A 2 20.63 17.76 -13.82
CA GLN A 2 19.32 17.44 -13.21
C GLN A 2 19.13 15.95 -12.82
N ASN A 3 20.09 15.07 -13.18
CA ASN A 3 19.93 13.61 -13.03
C ASN A 3 20.25 13.07 -11.61
N GLY A 4 20.97 13.85 -10.79
CA GLY A 4 21.35 13.43 -9.43
C GLY A 4 20.17 13.37 -8.46
N ASN A 5 19.30 14.39 -8.49
CA ASN A 5 18.18 14.52 -7.55
C ASN A 5 17.09 13.46 -7.81
N ASN A 6 16.72 13.24 -9.07
CA ASN A 6 15.74 12.22 -9.45
C ASN A 6 16.19 10.81 -9.03
N LEU A 7 17.48 10.51 -9.15
CA LEU A 7 18.03 9.22 -8.75
C LEU A 7 18.02 9.04 -7.22
N GLN A 8 18.30 10.09 -6.46
CA GLN A 8 18.25 10.05 -4.99
C GLN A 8 16.82 9.87 -4.48
N VAL A 9 15.87 10.65 -4.98
CA VAL A 9 14.45 10.55 -4.58
C VAL A 9 13.90 9.15 -4.86
N ASN A 10 14.21 8.60 -6.04
CA ASN A 10 13.73 7.27 -6.42
C ASN A 10 14.32 6.16 -5.54
N LYS A 11 15.60 6.28 -5.14
CA LYS A 11 16.23 5.35 -4.19
C LYS A 11 15.61 5.44 -2.80
N VAL A 12 15.30 6.65 -2.31
CA VAL A 12 14.66 6.86 -1.01
C VAL A 12 13.27 6.22 -0.97
N VAL A 13 12.45 6.45 -2.01
CA VAL A 13 11.11 5.84 -2.09
C VAL A 13 11.19 4.33 -2.26
N ALA A 14 12.16 3.82 -3.03
CA ALA A 14 12.39 2.37 -3.15
C ALA A 14 12.77 1.75 -1.80
N LEU A 15 13.72 2.35 -1.07
CA LEU A 15 14.16 1.86 0.23
C LEU A 15 13.01 1.89 1.25
N PHE A 16 12.22 2.97 1.24
CA PHE A 16 11.05 3.12 2.10
C PHE A 16 10.02 2.00 1.85
N ASN A 17 9.61 1.80 0.59
CA ASN A 17 8.67 0.73 0.24
C ASN A 17 9.25 -0.68 0.47
N GLN A 18 10.55 -0.86 0.33
CA GLN A 18 11.20 -2.14 0.62
C GLN A 18 11.16 -2.45 2.13
N GLY A 19 11.37 -1.45 2.98
CA GLY A 19 11.17 -1.57 4.43
C GLY A 19 9.71 -1.93 4.76
N LEU A 20 8.74 -1.25 4.15
CA LEU A 20 7.32 -1.57 4.30
C LEU A 20 7.02 -3.02 3.84
N ALA A 21 7.59 -3.48 2.73
CA ALA A 21 7.39 -4.83 2.23
C ALA A 21 7.93 -5.91 3.20
N TRP A 22 9.07 -5.67 3.85
CA TRP A 22 9.57 -6.56 4.90
C TRP A 22 8.62 -6.63 6.09
N LEU A 23 8.11 -5.49 6.54
CA LEU A 23 7.12 -5.42 7.61
C LEU A 23 5.80 -6.10 7.21
N ALA A 24 5.38 -5.97 5.95
CA ALA A 24 4.23 -6.69 5.41
C ALA A 24 4.44 -8.20 5.45
N GLY A 25 5.61 -8.69 5.03
CA GLY A 25 5.95 -10.11 5.09
C GLY A 25 5.94 -10.66 6.51
N LEU A 26 6.50 -9.91 7.47
CA LEU A 26 6.46 -10.28 8.88
C LEU A 26 5.01 -10.33 9.42
N ALA A 27 4.21 -9.32 9.13
CA ALA A 27 2.80 -9.27 9.53
C ALA A 27 1.98 -10.43 8.94
N LEU A 28 2.26 -10.81 7.68
CA LEU A 28 1.65 -11.95 7.01
C LEU A 28 2.00 -13.27 7.71
N ILE A 29 3.27 -13.47 8.08
CA ILE A 29 3.71 -14.68 8.80
C ILE A 29 3.03 -14.75 10.17
N LEU A 30 2.98 -13.63 10.91
CA LEU A 30 2.30 -13.57 12.20
C LEU A 30 0.81 -13.87 12.08
N MET A 31 0.14 -13.31 11.06
CA MET A 31 -1.26 -13.59 10.75
C MET A 31 -1.47 -15.09 10.49
N LEU A 32 -0.58 -15.72 9.72
CA LEU A 32 -0.65 -17.14 9.41
C LEU A 32 -0.49 -18.00 10.66
N ILE A 33 0.49 -17.69 11.53
CA ILE A 33 0.71 -18.40 12.80
C ILE A 33 -0.55 -18.33 13.68
N ILE A 34 -1.17 -17.15 13.77
CA ILE A 34 -2.40 -16.95 14.55
C ILE A 34 -3.56 -17.75 13.96
N VAL A 35 -3.77 -17.68 12.65
CA VAL A 35 -4.87 -18.40 11.97
C VAL A 35 -4.71 -19.91 12.12
N VAL A 36 -3.51 -20.43 11.84
CA VAL A 36 -3.23 -21.88 11.93
C VAL A 36 -3.27 -22.33 13.39
N GLY A 37 -2.65 -21.58 14.30
CA GLY A 37 -2.67 -21.89 15.74
C GLY A 37 -4.08 -21.92 16.30
N ASN A 38 -4.92 -20.92 15.98
CA ASN A 38 -6.32 -20.91 16.41
C ASN A 38 -7.13 -22.04 15.75
N ALA A 39 -6.86 -22.39 14.49
CA ALA A 39 -7.50 -23.53 13.84
C ALA A 39 -7.15 -24.87 14.53
N LEU A 40 -5.90 -25.04 14.97
CA LEU A 40 -5.47 -26.23 15.74
C LEU A 40 -6.11 -26.26 17.13
N ILE A 41 -6.12 -25.13 17.85
CA ILE A 41 -6.77 -25.01 19.17
C ILE A 41 -8.27 -25.31 19.05
N ARG A 42 -8.93 -24.85 17.99
CA ARG A 42 -10.36 -25.07 17.74
C ARG A 42 -10.75 -26.56 17.68
N ILE A 43 -9.81 -27.44 17.33
CA ILE A 43 -10.07 -28.90 17.30
C ILE A 43 -10.25 -29.47 18.72
N VAL A 44 -9.63 -28.83 19.73
CA VAL A 44 -9.57 -29.35 21.11
C VAL A 44 -10.30 -28.44 22.12
N TYR A 45 -10.47 -27.15 21.82
CA TYR A 45 -10.98 -26.12 22.73
C TYR A 45 -11.83 -25.04 22.03
N LEU A 46 -12.56 -24.23 22.81
CA LEU A 46 -13.35 -23.10 22.27
C LEU A 46 -12.42 -22.08 21.58
N PRO A 47 -12.73 -21.61 20.36
CA PRO A 47 -11.87 -20.67 19.61
C PRO A 47 -11.74 -19.33 20.33
N PHE A 48 -10.57 -18.70 20.22
CA PHE A 48 -10.32 -17.42 20.86
C PHE A 48 -11.10 -16.30 20.15
N PRO A 49 -12.05 -15.61 20.85
CA PRO A 49 -12.98 -14.69 20.22
C PRO A 49 -12.30 -13.44 19.63
N GLY A 50 -11.09 -13.08 20.07
CA GLY A 50 -10.31 -11.95 19.54
C GLY A 50 -9.50 -12.27 18.26
N THR A 51 -9.47 -13.53 17.80
CA THR A 51 -8.66 -13.92 16.63
C THR A 51 -9.05 -13.17 15.35
N PRO A 52 -10.34 -13.08 14.97
CA PRO A 52 -10.73 -12.40 13.73
C PRO A 52 -10.35 -10.92 13.70
N GLU A 53 -10.41 -10.22 14.84
CA GLU A 53 -10.01 -8.82 14.93
C GLU A 53 -8.51 -8.65 14.63
N ILE A 54 -7.65 -9.41 15.32
CA ILE A 54 -6.19 -9.35 15.13
C ILE A 54 -5.80 -9.74 13.71
N VAL A 55 -6.43 -10.77 13.16
CA VAL A 55 -6.21 -11.22 11.78
C VAL A 55 -6.61 -10.15 10.77
N GLY A 56 -7.74 -9.47 10.98
CA GLY A 56 -8.17 -8.35 10.13
C GLY A 56 -7.17 -7.19 10.16
N TRP A 57 -6.59 -6.89 11.32
CA TRP A 57 -5.61 -5.81 11.49
C TRP A 57 -4.28 -6.13 10.81
N LEU A 58 -3.78 -7.35 11.00
CA LEU A 58 -2.57 -7.81 10.32
C LEU A 58 -2.77 -7.91 8.81
N ALA A 59 -3.95 -8.33 8.34
CA ALA A 59 -4.29 -8.34 6.92
C ALA A 59 -4.27 -6.93 6.31
N ALA A 60 -4.83 -5.94 7.01
CA ALA A 60 -4.84 -4.55 6.56
C ALA A 60 -3.44 -3.94 6.51
N ILE A 61 -2.60 -4.20 7.53
CA ILE A 61 -1.18 -3.78 7.54
C ILE A 61 -0.44 -4.43 6.36
N THR A 62 -0.54 -5.76 6.25
CA THR A 62 0.12 -6.54 5.20
C THR A 62 -0.24 -6.01 3.82
N THR A 63 -1.53 -5.80 3.57
CA THR A 63 -2.02 -5.33 2.27
C THR A 63 -1.49 -3.93 1.99
N SER A 64 -1.73 -2.97 2.89
CA SER A 64 -1.33 -1.57 2.67
C SER A 64 0.18 -1.40 2.49
N PHE A 65 1.00 -2.18 3.19
CA PHE A 65 2.46 -2.08 3.15
C PHE A 65 3.06 -2.78 1.92
N ALA A 66 2.42 -3.84 1.44
CA ALA A 66 2.84 -4.53 0.23
C ALA A 66 2.54 -3.72 -1.04
N LEU A 67 1.46 -2.92 -1.04
CA LEU A 67 0.98 -2.24 -2.25
C LEU A 67 2.04 -1.38 -2.93
N GLY A 68 2.76 -0.52 -2.20
CA GLY A 68 3.77 0.37 -2.78
C GLY A 68 4.90 -0.41 -3.48
N TYR A 69 5.46 -1.42 -2.81
CA TYR A 69 6.49 -2.28 -3.41
C TYR A 69 5.96 -3.07 -4.62
N THR A 70 4.73 -3.59 -4.53
CA THR A 70 4.13 -4.31 -5.67
C THR A 70 3.85 -3.39 -6.84
N GLN A 71 3.43 -2.14 -6.61
CA GLN A 71 3.20 -1.16 -7.67
C GLN A 71 4.50 -0.88 -8.43
N MET A 72 5.63 -0.71 -7.72
CA MET A 72 6.95 -0.51 -8.33
C MET A 72 7.39 -1.66 -9.24
N ASN A 73 7.10 -2.91 -8.86
CA ASN A 73 7.54 -4.10 -9.59
C ASN A 73 6.53 -4.62 -10.63
N LYS A 74 5.23 -4.54 -10.34
CA LYS A 74 4.16 -5.13 -11.16
C LYS A 74 3.39 -4.11 -12.00
N GLY A 75 3.36 -2.83 -11.61
CA GLY A 75 2.67 -1.76 -12.36
C GLY A 75 3.20 -1.67 -13.79
N ASN A 76 4.52 -1.63 -13.93
CA ASN A 76 5.21 -1.62 -15.23
C ASN A 76 4.80 -2.83 -16.10
N VAL A 77 4.83 -4.04 -15.53
CA VAL A 77 4.58 -5.28 -16.30
C VAL A 77 3.11 -5.49 -16.64
N ALA A 78 2.20 -5.17 -15.72
CA ALA A 78 0.77 -5.37 -15.92
C ALA A 78 0.24 -4.47 -17.05
N LEU A 79 0.69 -3.22 -17.09
CA LEU A 79 0.27 -2.31 -18.15
C LEU A 79 0.93 -2.66 -19.49
N ASP A 80 2.18 -3.10 -19.49
CA ASP A 80 2.88 -3.61 -20.68
C ASP A 80 2.13 -4.78 -21.34
N MET A 81 1.56 -5.70 -20.54
CA MET A 81 0.79 -6.83 -21.07
C MET A 81 -0.52 -6.38 -21.74
N VAL A 82 -1.23 -5.42 -21.14
CA VAL A 82 -2.49 -4.89 -21.67
C VAL A 82 -2.24 -4.05 -22.92
N THR A 83 -1.13 -3.31 -22.94
CA THR A 83 -0.83 -2.35 -24.00
C THR A 83 0.15 -2.88 -25.07
N LYS A 84 0.48 -4.17 -25.02
CA LYS A 84 1.50 -4.82 -25.88
C LYS A 84 1.33 -4.63 -27.39
N LYS A 85 0.11 -4.31 -27.86
CA LYS A 85 -0.22 -4.06 -29.28
C LYS A 85 -0.33 -2.58 -29.65
N LEU A 86 -0.16 -1.66 -28.69
CA LEU A 86 -0.34 -0.22 -28.87
C LEU A 86 0.98 0.48 -29.22
N SER A 87 0.87 1.67 -29.80
CA SER A 87 2.02 2.54 -30.08
C SER A 87 2.66 3.05 -28.78
N ARG A 88 3.97 3.32 -28.78
CA ARG A 88 4.71 3.87 -27.61
C ARG A 88 4.06 5.13 -27.01
N ARG A 89 3.43 5.99 -27.83
CA ARG A 89 2.75 7.19 -27.34
C ARG A 89 1.48 6.85 -26.57
N THR A 90 0.68 5.93 -27.09
CA THR A 90 -0.57 5.49 -26.43
C THR A 90 -0.26 4.73 -25.12
N GLN A 91 0.81 3.94 -25.10
CA GLN A 91 1.30 3.27 -23.89
C GLN A 91 1.58 4.27 -22.77
N LYS A 92 2.43 5.27 -23.05
CA LYS A 92 2.76 6.32 -22.08
C LYS A 92 1.56 7.11 -21.57
N VAL A 93 0.61 7.44 -22.45
CA VAL A 93 -0.61 8.16 -22.04
C VAL A 93 -1.45 7.29 -21.11
N LEU A 94 -1.59 6.00 -21.42
CA LEU A 94 -2.36 5.09 -20.57
C LEU A 94 -1.67 4.84 -19.22
N GLU A 95 -0.35 4.71 -19.20
CA GLU A 95 0.46 4.67 -17.96
C GLU A 95 0.23 5.93 -17.12
N GLY A 96 0.27 7.12 -17.75
CA GLY A 96 0.06 8.39 -17.06
C GLY A 96 -1.34 8.51 -16.46
N ILE A 97 -2.37 8.13 -17.23
CA ILE A 97 -3.77 8.12 -16.74
C ILE A 97 -3.93 7.14 -15.60
N PHE A 98 -3.38 5.93 -15.72
CA PHE A 98 -3.49 4.91 -14.68
C PHE A 98 -2.79 5.35 -13.39
N ALA A 99 -1.57 5.89 -13.49
CA ALA A 99 -0.82 6.42 -12.35
C ALA A 99 -1.55 7.58 -11.67
N LEU A 100 -2.16 8.50 -12.45
CA LEU A 100 -2.95 9.61 -11.89
C LEU A 100 -4.23 9.13 -11.21
N CYS A 101 -5.04 8.30 -11.87
CA CYS A 101 -6.30 7.81 -11.33
C CYS A 101 -6.08 6.99 -10.06
N SER A 102 -5.11 6.07 -10.08
CA SER A 102 -4.76 5.28 -8.89
C SER A 102 -4.15 6.16 -7.80
N GLY A 103 -3.26 7.10 -8.14
CA GLY A 103 -2.64 8.01 -7.19
C GLY A 103 -3.66 8.87 -6.45
N LEU A 104 -4.63 9.44 -7.18
CA LEU A 104 -5.72 10.22 -6.58
C LEU A 104 -6.61 9.35 -5.69
N PHE A 105 -7.00 8.16 -6.16
CA PHE A 105 -7.82 7.23 -5.38
C PHE A 105 -7.14 6.86 -4.06
N PHE A 106 -5.86 6.48 -4.10
CA PHE A 106 -5.12 6.08 -2.91
C PHE A 106 -4.78 7.24 -1.97
N ALA A 107 -4.53 8.44 -2.52
CA ALA A 107 -4.38 9.65 -1.72
C ALA A 107 -5.68 9.98 -0.96
N MET A 108 -6.83 9.92 -1.64
CA MET A 108 -8.14 10.13 -1.02
C MET A 108 -8.45 9.05 0.02
N ALA A 109 -8.16 7.78 -0.28
CA ALA A 109 -8.33 6.69 0.67
C ALA A 109 -7.47 6.89 1.92
N GLY A 110 -6.18 7.21 1.75
CA GLY A 110 -5.27 7.53 2.85
C GLY A 110 -5.77 8.70 3.71
N TRP A 111 -6.24 9.78 3.07
CA TRP A 111 -6.82 10.93 3.77
C TRP A 111 -8.07 10.54 4.58
N LYS A 112 -8.96 9.74 4.01
CA LYS A 112 -10.17 9.25 4.69
C LYS A 112 -9.82 8.33 5.87
N ILE A 113 -8.82 7.46 5.73
CA ILE A 113 -8.35 6.57 6.82
C ILE A 113 -7.82 7.40 7.99
N VAL A 114 -7.02 8.44 7.71
CA VAL A 114 -6.49 9.34 8.74
C VAL A 114 -7.63 10.11 9.43
N GLY A 115 -8.54 10.69 8.65
CA GLY A 115 -9.71 11.40 9.18
C GLY A 115 -10.61 10.50 10.04
N TYR A 116 -10.87 9.27 9.58
CA TYR A 116 -11.61 8.27 10.34
C TYR A 116 -10.93 7.93 11.65
N GLY A 117 -9.60 7.80 11.63
CA GLY A 117 -8.82 7.66 12.85
C GLY A 117 -9.04 8.82 13.82
N PHE A 118 -8.90 10.08 13.38
CA PHE A 118 -9.11 11.23 14.28
C PHE A 118 -10.52 11.28 14.86
N THR A 119 -11.55 10.92 14.09
CA THR A 119 -12.92 10.77 14.60
C THR A 119 -12.99 9.69 15.69
N LEU A 120 -12.33 8.55 15.49
CA LEU A 120 -12.24 7.47 16.48
C LEU A 120 -11.39 7.82 17.71
N LYS A 121 -10.45 8.78 17.61
CA LYS A 121 -9.72 9.28 18.78
C LYS A 121 -10.63 10.04 19.73
N ASN A 122 -11.60 10.76 19.18
CA ASN A 122 -12.50 11.64 19.93
C ASN A 122 -13.74 10.90 20.47
N SER A 123 -14.03 9.72 19.93
CA SER A 123 -15.10 8.86 20.43
C SER A 123 -14.48 7.66 21.16
N VAL A 124 -14.99 7.30 22.34
CA VAL A 124 -14.52 6.14 23.12
C VAL A 124 -14.99 4.81 22.46
N TYR A 125 -14.72 4.64 21.16
CA TYR A 125 -15.05 3.42 20.42
C TYR A 125 -13.96 2.38 20.69
N LEU A 126 -14.31 1.47 21.58
CA LEU A 126 -13.59 0.24 21.90
C LEU A 126 -13.96 -0.83 20.84
N SER A 127 -13.07 -1.77 20.49
CA SER A 127 -13.45 -2.88 19.61
C SER A 127 -14.63 -3.68 20.19
N GLU A 128 -15.54 -4.18 19.34
CA GLU A 128 -16.80 -4.81 19.78
C GLU A 128 -16.57 -6.04 20.66
N THR A 129 -15.46 -6.76 20.47
CA THR A 129 -15.18 -8.01 21.21
C THR A 129 -14.05 -7.86 22.24
N LEU A 130 -12.99 -7.11 21.92
CA LEU A 130 -11.74 -7.09 22.72
C LEU A 130 -11.53 -5.78 23.49
N ARG A 131 -12.41 -4.78 23.28
CA ARG A 131 -12.33 -3.44 23.86
C ARG A 131 -10.95 -2.78 23.75
N LEU A 132 -10.21 -3.06 22.68
CA LEU A 132 -8.90 -2.44 22.44
C LEU A 132 -9.04 -1.23 21.52
N ALA A 133 -8.27 -0.18 21.81
CA ALA A 133 -8.23 1.03 20.98
C ALA A 133 -7.55 0.69 19.63
N TYR A 134 -8.34 0.59 18.55
CA TYR A 134 -7.85 0.23 17.21
C TYR A 134 -7.22 1.42 16.44
N TYR A 135 -7.34 2.63 16.97
CA TYR A 135 -6.82 3.86 16.36
C TYR A 135 -5.33 3.84 15.93
N PRO A 136 -4.35 3.29 16.69
CA PRO A 136 -2.95 3.28 16.26
C PRO A 136 -2.73 2.47 14.98
N PHE A 137 -3.49 1.41 14.75
CA PHE A 137 -3.36 0.59 13.53
C PHE A 137 -3.82 1.33 12.28
N LEU A 138 -4.80 2.23 12.39
CA LEU A 138 -5.22 3.07 11.26
C LEU A 138 -4.11 4.01 10.80
N PHE A 139 -3.30 4.52 11.73
CA PHE A 139 -2.11 5.29 11.39
C PHE A 139 -1.01 4.44 10.77
N VAL A 140 -0.81 3.21 11.27
CA VAL A 140 0.13 2.28 10.66
C VAL A 140 -0.30 2.03 9.22
N ILE A 141 -1.56 1.68 8.98
CA ILE A 141 -2.10 1.43 7.63
C ILE A 141 -1.94 2.65 6.72
N SER A 142 -2.20 3.87 7.21
CA SER A 142 -2.06 5.08 6.39
C SER A 142 -0.63 5.33 5.91
N LEU A 143 0.40 4.89 6.66
CA LEU A 143 1.79 4.93 6.20
C LEU A 143 2.01 4.08 4.94
N GLY A 144 1.32 2.94 4.81
CA GLY A 144 1.37 2.10 3.61
C GLY A 144 0.78 2.80 2.39
N PHE A 145 -0.38 3.43 2.57
CA PHE A 145 -1.01 4.25 1.52
C PHE A 145 -0.16 5.46 1.13
N LEU A 146 0.57 6.07 2.07
CA LEU A 146 1.53 7.13 1.75
C LEU A 146 2.68 6.61 0.88
N GLY A 147 3.27 5.46 1.20
CA GLY A 147 4.33 4.84 0.38
C GLY A 147 3.87 4.53 -1.05
N LEU A 148 2.66 4.02 -1.20
CA LEU A 148 2.02 3.80 -2.50
C LEU A 148 1.79 5.11 -3.27
N THR A 149 1.27 6.14 -2.61
CA THR A 149 0.99 7.44 -3.23
C THR A 149 2.28 8.10 -3.73
N LEU A 150 3.35 8.07 -2.92
CA LEU A 150 4.69 8.54 -3.30
C LEU A 150 5.21 7.81 -4.54
N THR A 151 5.00 6.50 -4.61
CA THR A 151 5.41 5.66 -5.74
C THR A 151 4.74 6.10 -7.04
N LEU A 152 3.41 6.23 -7.00
CA LEU A 152 2.59 6.61 -8.16
C LEU A 152 2.92 8.03 -8.63
N LEU A 153 3.20 8.93 -7.70
CA LEU A 153 3.60 10.30 -8.01
C LEU A 153 4.97 10.34 -8.71
N LEU A 154 5.93 9.53 -8.28
CA LEU A 154 7.23 9.42 -8.96
C LEU A 154 7.11 8.81 -10.36
N GLU A 155 6.23 7.82 -10.54
CA GLU A 155 5.94 7.22 -11.84
C GLU A 155 5.36 8.28 -12.79
N PHE A 156 4.39 9.06 -12.32
CA PHE A 156 3.81 10.17 -13.07
C PHE A 156 4.84 11.24 -13.47
N ILE A 157 5.70 11.69 -12.55
CA ILE A 157 6.74 12.68 -12.84
C ILE A 157 7.70 12.16 -13.92
N LYS A 158 8.12 10.90 -13.84
CA LYS A 158 9.03 10.30 -14.83
C LYS A 158 8.38 10.21 -16.21
N LEU A 159 7.09 9.91 -16.27
CA LEU A 159 6.35 9.87 -17.53
C LEU A 159 6.33 11.24 -18.20
N VAL A 160 6.04 12.29 -17.43
CA VAL A 160 6.05 13.67 -17.92
C VAL A 160 7.44 14.11 -18.36
N GLU A 161 8.48 13.88 -17.55
CA GLU A 161 9.86 14.26 -17.89
C GLU A 161 10.42 13.45 -19.08
N GLY A 162 10.04 12.17 -19.18
CA GLY A 162 10.40 11.28 -20.29
C GLY A 162 9.70 11.62 -21.60
N ASP A 163 8.61 12.39 -21.58
CA ASP A 163 7.98 12.94 -22.77
C ASP A 163 8.67 14.22 -23.25
N VAL A 164 9.20 15.04 -22.32
CA VAL A 164 9.96 16.25 -22.66
C VAL A 164 11.25 15.95 -23.43
N LYS A 165 11.85 14.76 -23.25
CA LYS A 165 13.08 14.33 -23.94
C LYS A 165 12.84 13.51 -25.23
N GLY A 166 11.59 13.17 -25.55
CA GLY A 166 11.23 12.31 -26.69
C GLY A 166 10.65 13.04 -27.90
N GLY A 167 10.62 14.37 -27.89
CA GLY A 167 10.19 15.22 -29.00
C GLY A 167 11.38 15.81 -29.76
N SER A 168 12.08 15.00 -30.55
CA SER A 168 13.00 15.44 -31.61
C SER A 168 13.02 14.40 -32.72
#